data_AF-A0AAJ2J179-F1
#
_entry.id   AF-A0AAJ2J179-F1
#
_cell.length_a   1.000
_cell.length_b   1.000
_cell.length_c   1.000
_cell.angle_alpha   90.00
_cell.angle_beta   90.00
_cell.angle_gamma   90.00
#
_symmetry.space_group_name_H-M   'P 1'
#
loop_
_entity.id
_entity.type
_entity.pdbx_description
1 polymer ?
#
loop_
_entity_poly.entity_id
_entity_poly.type
_entity_poly.pdbx_seq_one_letter_code
_entity_poly.pdbx_strand_id
1 'polypeptide(L)'
;MGQVFNQTVEYINPNEANLELWSVTVERGLTPKTARYNREALVKKNDKFKVVHDGDIVYNPMNLTIGAVGFNKSEKSVAVSGYWTNVKYLDTK
;
A
#
# COMPACT_ATOMS: atom_id res chain seq x y z
N MET A 1 8.66 -11.81 -11.38
CA MET A 1 9.59 -11.20 -10.41
C MET A 1 10.66 -12.24 -10.11
N GLY A 2 11.92 -11.85 -10.02
CA GLY A 2 13.03 -12.80 -9.81
C GLY A 2 12.95 -13.52 -8.46
N GLN A 3 13.99 -14.28 -8.11
CA GLN A 3 14.07 -15.05 -6.85
C GLN A 3 13.99 -14.17 -5.58
N VAL A 4 14.08 -12.85 -5.73
CA VAL A 4 14.20 -11.87 -4.64
C VAL A 4 12.86 -11.32 -4.16
N PHE A 5 11.82 -11.30 -5.00
CA PHE A 5 10.54 -10.66 -4.65
C PHE A 5 9.33 -11.49 -5.03
N ASN A 6 8.36 -11.58 -4.13
CA ASN A 6 7.02 -12.07 -4.42
C ASN A 6 6.02 -10.91 -4.40
N GLN A 7 5.16 -10.82 -5.41
CA GLN A 7 4.02 -9.91 -5.34
C GLN A 7 2.98 -10.45 -4.37
N THR A 8 2.48 -9.58 -3.50
CA THR A 8 1.41 -9.89 -2.56
C THR A 8 0.10 -9.25 -3.06
N VAL A 9 -0.98 -10.02 -2.95
CA VAL A 9 -2.34 -9.56 -3.27
C VAL A 9 -3.26 -10.04 -2.17
N GLU A 10 -3.45 -9.19 -1.18
CA GLU A 10 -4.38 -9.42 -0.08
C GLU A 10 -5.32 -8.21 0.01
N TYR A 11 -6.57 -8.44 -0.36
CA TYR A 11 -7.60 -7.40 -0.32
C TYR A 11 -8.21 -7.30 1.07
N ILE A 12 -8.50 -6.08 1.51
CA ILE A 12 -9.01 -5.82 2.84
C ILE A 12 -10.07 -4.72 2.82
N ASN A 13 -11.03 -4.78 3.75
CA ASN A 13 -11.82 -3.62 4.13
C ASN A 13 -11.10 -2.89 5.27
N PRO A 14 -10.53 -1.69 5.03
CA PRO A 14 -9.74 -0.99 6.04
C PRO A 14 -10.55 -0.57 7.26
N ASN A 15 -11.87 -0.35 7.11
CA ASN A 15 -12.72 0.04 8.23
C ASN A 15 -12.98 -1.15 9.17
N GLU A 16 -13.27 -2.33 8.61
CA GLU A 16 -13.49 -3.55 9.39
C GLU A 16 -12.20 -4.01 10.07
N ALA A 17 -11.06 -3.90 9.38
CA ALA A 17 -9.75 -4.27 9.91
C ALA A 17 -9.09 -3.17 10.77
N ASN A 18 -9.74 -2.02 10.93
CA ASN A 18 -9.21 -0.85 11.63
C ASN A 18 -7.79 -0.45 11.17
N LEU A 19 -7.55 -0.47 9.86
CA LEU A 19 -6.26 -0.09 9.27
C LEU A 19 -6.26 1.36 8.80
N GLU A 20 -5.14 2.04 9.03
CA GLU A 20 -4.92 3.38 8.50
C GLU A 20 -4.79 3.37 6.98
N LEU A 21 -5.29 4.43 6.34
CA LEU A 21 -5.16 4.63 4.91
C LEU A 21 -3.90 5.41 4.58
N TRP A 22 -3.09 4.84 3.70
CA TRP A 22 -1.83 5.42 3.28
C TRP A 22 -1.81 5.61 1.76
N SER A 23 -0.87 6.45 1.30
CA SER A 23 -0.65 6.73 -0.11
C SER A 23 0.81 6.57 -0.50
N VAL A 24 1.09 6.19 -1.73
CA VAL A 24 2.44 6.32 -2.30
C VAL A 24 2.52 7.62 -3.09
N THR A 25 3.48 8.45 -2.73
CA THR A 25 3.77 9.74 -3.38
C THR A 25 5.20 9.75 -3.90
N VAL A 26 5.47 10.56 -4.92
CA VAL A 26 6.83 10.71 -5.45
C VAL A 26 7.77 11.33 -4.41
N GLU A 27 7.31 12.34 -3.68
CA GLU A 27 8.13 13.09 -2.73
C GLU A 27 8.45 12.29 -1.45
N ARG A 28 7.49 11.49 -0.95
CA ARG A 28 7.56 10.89 0.40
C ARG A 28 7.43 9.38 0.42
N GLY A 29 7.29 8.74 -0.73
CA GLY A 29 6.97 7.32 -0.81
C GLY A 29 5.65 7.01 -0.10
N LEU A 30 5.65 5.95 0.72
CA LEU A 30 4.49 5.52 1.50
C LEU A 30 4.26 6.47 2.70
N THR A 31 3.15 7.21 2.67
CA THR A 31 2.81 8.24 3.66
C THR A 31 1.35 8.12 4.12
N PRO A 32 1.02 8.43 5.39
CA PRO A 32 -0.37 8.47 5.85
C PRO A 32 -1.21 9.45 5.02
N LYS A 33 -2.47 9.11 4.77
CA LYS A 33 -3.43 10.08 4.23
C LYS A 33 -3.92 11.00 5.34
N THR A 34 -3.91 12.31 5.11
CA THR A 34 -4.49 13.30 6.04
C THR A 34 -6.02 13.20 6.06
N ALA A 35 -6.62 13.58 7.19
CA ALA A 35 -8.08 13.56 7.45
C ALA A 35 -8.96 14.26 6.39
N ARG A 36 -8.38 15.10 5.52
CA ARG A 36 -9.07 15.78 4.41
C ARG A 36 -9.56 14.81 3.32
N TYR A 37 -9.03 13.59 3.24
CA TYR A 37 -9.64 12.48 2.50
C TYR A 37 -10.71 11.83 3.39
N ASN A 38 -11.84 12.53 3.52
CA ASN A 38 -12.91 12.14 4.42
C ASN A 38 -13.42 10.73 4.07
N ARG A 39 -13.57 9.88 5.09
CA ARG A 39 -14.03 8.47 5.00
C ARG A 39 -15.30 8.30 4.16
N GLU A 40 -16.12 9.35 4.06
CA GLU A 40 -17.36 9.42 3.30
C GLU A 40 -17.19 9.19 1.78
N ALA A 41 -16.05 9.59 1.20
CA ALA A 41 -15.77 9.34 -0.23
C ALA A 41 -15.46 7.87 -0.54
N LEU A 42 -15.09 7.09 0.49
CA LEU A 42 -14.72 5.67 0.38
C LEU A 42 -15.94 4.74 0.48
N VAL A 43 -17.04 5.23 1.05
CA VAL A 43 -18.27 4.46 1.31
C VAL A 43 -18.96 3.99 0.02
N LYS A 44 -18.62 4.57 -1.14
CA LYS A 44 -19.23 4.18 -2.43
C LYS A 44 -18.49 3.05 -3.17
N LYS A 45 -17.29 2.65 -2.73
CA LYS A 45 -16.53 1.53 -3.32
C LYS A 45 -15.78 0.78 -2.21
N ASN A 46 -16.47 -0.14 -1.53
CA ASN A 46 -15.87 -1.12 -0.63
C ASN A 46 -14.85 -2.03 -1.34
N ASP A 47 -14.83 -2.00 -2.67
CA ASP A 47 -13.93 -2.79 -3.48
C ASP A 47 -12.58 -2.10 -3.69
N LYS A 48 -11.58 -2.79 -3.13
CA LYS A 48 -10.16 -2.81 -3.54
C LYS A 48 -9.25 -1.86 -2.78
N PHE A 49 -9.11 -2.07 -1.48
CA PHE A 49 -7.85 -1.79 -0.79
C PHE A 49 -7.01 -3.05 -0.70
N LYS A 50 -5.70 -2.91 -0.71
CA LYS A 50 -4.77 -3.99 -0.36
C LYS A 50 -4.08 -3.66 0.95
N VAL A 51 -3.77 -4.69 1.73
CA VAL A 51 -2.89 -4.54 2.89
C VAL A 51 -1.44 -4.50 2.45
N VAL A 52 -0.66 -3.62 3.07
CA VAL A 52 0.79 -3.55 2.99
C VAL A 52 1.29 -3.87 4.40
N HIS A 53 1.99 -4.98 4.56
CA HIS A 53 2.57 -5.36 5.85
C HIS A 53 3.86 -4.60 6.11
N ASP A 54 4.32 -4.64 7.36
CA ASP A 54 5.66 -4.15 7.68
C ASP A 54 6.71 -4.93 6.86
N GLY A 55 7.69 -4.22 6.32
CA GLY A 55 8.70 -4.79 5.43
C GLY A 55 8.28 -4.93 3.95
N ASP A 56 7.03 -4.66 3.60
CA ASP A 56 6.61 -4.69 2.19
C ASP A 56 7.04 -3.42 1.45
N ILE A 57 7.35 -3.58 0.16
CA ILE A 57 7.50 -2.47 -0.80
C ILE A 57 6.20 -2.33 -1.56
N VAL A 58 5.73 -1.10 -1.74
CA VAL A 58 4.55 -0.77 -2.52
C VAL A 58 4.87 0.32 -3.53
N TYR A 59 4.34 0.19 -4.74
CA TYR A 59 4.50 1.21 -5.77
C TYR A 59 3.21 1.46 -6.54
N ASN A 60 3.06 2.71 -7.01
CA ASN A 60 1.98 3.10 -7.92
C ASN A 60 2.45 2.86 -9.37
N PRO A 61 1.94 1.86 -10.10
CA PRO A 61 2.41 1.54 -11.45
C PRO A 61 2.29 2.70 -12.42
N MET A 62 1.30 3.58 -12.25
CA MET A 62 1.09 4.75 -13.11
C MET A 62 2.19 5.80 -12.97
N ASN A 63 2.80 5.89 -11.78
CA ASN A 63 3.81 6.90 -11.45
C ASN A 63 5.15 6.26 -11.06
N LEU A 64 5.37 4.97 -11.39
CA LEU A 64 6.59 4.25 -11.00
C LEU A 64 7.81 4.85 -11.69
N THR A 65 7.68 5.26 -12.95
CA THR A 65 8.76 5.88 -13.74
C THR A 65 9.24 7.21 -13.15
N ILE A 66 8.41 7.87 -12.34
CA ILE A 66 8.73 9.12 -11.65
C ILE A 66 8.97 8.89 -10.15
N GLY A 67 9.16 7.65 -9.70
CA GLY A 67 9.60 7.34 -8.34
C GLY A 67 8.48 7.16 -7.31
N ALA A 68 7.24 6.91 -7.72
CA ALA A 68 6.16 6.59 -6.78
C ALA A 68 6.28 5.16 -6.22
N VAL A 69 7.23 4.97 -5.32
CA VAL A 69 7.53 3.73 -4.58
C VAL A 69 7.74 4.04 -3.09
N GLY A 70 7.41 3.11 -2.21
CA GLY A 70 7.63 3.24 -0.78
C GLY A 70 7.85 1.90 -0.08
N PHE A 71 8.57 1.94 1.03
CA PHE A 71 8.79 0.80 1.92
C PHE A 71 8.02 1.03 3.21
N ASN A 72 7.28 0.02 3.68
CA ASN A 72 6.59 0.11 4.95
C ASN A 72 7.55 -0.23 6.09
N LYS A 73 7.97 0.79 6.84
CA LYS A 73 8.76 0.68 8.08
C LYS A 73 7.96 1.11 9.32
N SER A 74 6.64 1.07 9.24
CA SER A 74 5.78 1.62 10.29
C SER A 74 5.55 0.67 11.45
N GLU A 75 6.12 -0.55 11.42
CA GLU A 75 5.91 -1.61 12.41
C GLU A 75 4.44 -2.05 12.53
N LYS A 76 3.61 -1.66 11.55
CA LYS A 76 2.19 -2.01 11.45
C LYS A 76 1.79 -2.26 10.00
N SER A 77 0.67 -2.96 9.84
CA SER A 77 0.02 -3.09 8.54
C SER A 77 -0.78 -1.83 8.22
N VAL A 78 -0.79 -1.43 6.96
CA VAL A 78 -1.55 -0.26 6.47
C VAL A 78 -2.34 -0.63 5.23
N ALA A 79 -3.39 0.13 4.93
CA ALA A 79 -4.21 -0.09 3.75
C ALA A 79 -3.89 0.95 2.66
N VAL A 80 -3.75 0.45 1.43
CA VAL A 80 -3.46 1.26 0.25
C VAL A 80 -4.43 0.95 -0.88
N SER A 81 -4.45 1.80 -1.92
CA SER A 81 -5.29 1.56 -3.10
C SER A 81 -4.97 0.20 -3.73
N GLY A 82 -6.00 -0.59 -4.05
CA GLY A 82 -5.85 -1.88 -4.70
C GLY A 82 -5.33 -1.81 -6.14
N TYR A 83 -5.23 -0.61 -6.72
CA TYR A 83 -4.54 -0.38 -8.00
C TYR A 83 -3.01 -0.45 -7.88
N TRP A 84 -2.45 -0.36 -6.67
CA TRP A 84 -1.01 -0.43 -6.47
C TRP A 84 -0.53 -1.86 -6.36
N THR A 85 0.77 -2.03 -6.57
CA THR A 85 1.43 -3.33 -6.48
C THR A 85 2.27 -3.39 -5.23
N ASN A 86 2.06 -4.44 -4.44
CA ASN A 86 2.80 -4.73 -3.23
C ASN A 86 3.74 -5.90 -3.52
N VAL A 87 4.98 -5.80 -3.07
CA VAL A 87 5.98 -6.86 -3.20
C VAL A 87 6.68 -7.07 -1.86
N LYS A 88 6.86 -8.33 -1.51
CA LYS A 88 7.58 -8.77 -0.33
C LYS A 88 8.97 -9.23 -0.74
N TYR A 89 9.99 -8.73 -0.03
CA TYR A 89 11.35 -9.24 -0.15
C TYR A 89 11.42 -10.66 0.42
N LEU A 90 12.02 -11.57 -0.35
CA LEU A 90 12.34 -12.91 0.10
C LEU A 90 13.81 -12.92 0.47
N ASP A 91 14.12 -13.24 1.72
CA ASP A 91 15.49 -13.51 2.11
C ASP A 91 15.95 -14.81 1.45
N THR A 92 16.69 -14.70 0.36
CA THR A 92 17.30 -15.84 -0.32
C THR A 92 18.61 -16.15 0.39
N LYS A 93 18.56 -17.11 1.33
CA LYS A 93 19.77 -17.79 1.81
C LYS A 93 20.38 -18.65 0.72
#